data_AF-A0A954XP03-F1
#
_entry.id   AF-A0A954XP03-F1
#
_cell.length_a   1.000
_cell.length_b   1.000
_cell.length_c   1.000
_cell.angle_alpha   90.00
_cell.angle_beta   90.00
_cell.angle_gamma   90.00
#
_symmetry.space_group_name_H-M   'P 1'
#
loop_
_entity.id
_entity.type
_entity.pdbx_description
1 polymer ?
#
loop_
_entity_poly.entity_id
_entity_poly.type
_entity_poly.pdbx_seq_one_letter_code
_entity_poly.pdbx_strand_id
1 'polypeptide(L)'
;MTQADSGSQSQLRWGIYGLLIALAVGNMAGRLLAVNSVNKTDLQKHVIGQDLKRATAKLKERGLSEEEFERKLAEVKERIENERQLQLPFLSANDRSRWLAIRALVEQGTYEIDGVIDRTLWNTIDMVQHRGRDGELHLYSSKPPLLITLLAGEYWLISKLTGMTLASDPYFIGRLMLVTINILPLMLMYVLIARLAERLGTTDWGKLFVMASATMGTLLVPFAVVLNNHIVAAVSVTVALYAFVRIWFDGDHRPRYYALVGVGASFAAANELPALALLGLLAVALFLCDRRSWFVGFLPATVVVAAAFFATNYAAHGCLTPPYMHKSSDDPEENWYVYTYTVEGVERVSYWQNRAGIDLGEPTKLAYAWHVLVGHHGIFSLTPVWLLSMAGLVMWLRGENRQLRQLALGIAVLSLVCLVFYIGLRPQEDRNYGGMTSGFRWMFWFAPLWLVALIPAADWLANSRLRKAFALTLLAFSVVSASYPTWNPWTHPWLYRWFEYCGWVGF
;
A
#
# COMPACT_ATOMS: atom_id res chain seq x y z
N MET A 1 -12.43 8.40 -41.45
CA MET A 1 -12.37 9.39 -40.34
C MET A 1 -11.41 10.47 -40.75
N THR A 2 -11.82 11.74 -40.70
CA THR A 2 -10.94 12.87 -40.96
C THR A 2 -9.98 13.07 -39.77
N GLN A 3 -8.85 13.74 -39.96
CA GLN A 3 -7.96 14.10 -38.83
C GLN A 3 -8.71 14.91 -37.76
N ALA A 4 -9.68 15.74 -38.16
CA ALA A 4 -10.55 16.49 -37.27
C ALA A 4 -11.41 15.58 -36.37
N ASP A 5 -12.00 14.51 -36.93
CA ASP A 5 -12.79 13.54 -36.15
C ASP A 5 -11.92 12.80 -35.12
N SER A 6 -10.68 12.45 -35.50
CA SER A 6 -9.74 11.76 -34.61
C SER A 6 -9.28 12.65 -33.43
N GLY A 7 -9.12 13.95 -33.67
CA GLY A 7 -8.78 14.94 -32.64
C GLY A 7 -9.93 15.15 -31.66
N SER A 8 -11.16 15.29 -32.16
CA SER A 8 -12.37 15.44 -31.33
C SER A 8 -12.60 14.23 -30.41
N GLN A 9 -12.44 13.01 -30.94
CA GLN A 9 -12.56 11.78 -30.13
C GLN A 9 -11.47 11.69 -29.05
N SER A 10 -10.23 12.06 -29.36
CA SER A 10 -9.15 12.08 -28.37
C SER A 10 -9.42 13.08 -27.25
N GLN A 11 -9.91 14.29 -27.58
CA GLN A 11 -10.31 15.29 -26.58
C GLN A 11 -11.42 14.76 -25.68
N LEU A 12 -12.45 14.12 -26.24
CA LEU A 12 -13.51 13.50 -25.46
C LEU A 12 -12.97 12.41 -24.52
N ARG A 13 -12.08 11.52 -25.00
CA ARG A 13 -11.46 10.49 -24.15
C ARG A 13 -10.69 11.09 -22.99
N TRP A 14 -9.86 12.10 -23.23
CA TRP A 14 -9.14 12.80 -22.14
C TRP A 14 -10.09 13.51 -21.17
N GLY A 15 -11.21 14.06 -21.65
CA GLY A 15 -12.29 14.55 -20.79
C GLY A 15 -12.85 13.45 -19.89
N ILE A 16 -13.16 12.27 -20.44
CA ILE A 16 -13.67 11.13 -19.66
C ILE A 16 -12.61 10.59 -18.69
N TYR A 17 -11.33 10.53 -19.08
CA TYR A 17 -10.24 10.16 -18.17
C TYR A 17 -10.17 11.14 -17.00
N GLY A 18 -10.30 12.44 -17.26
CA GLY A 18 -10.38 13.47 -16.22
C GLY A 18 -11.54 13.22 -15.25
N LEU A 19 -12.73 12.90 -15.76
CA LEU A 19 -13.88 12.55 -14.93
C LEU A 19 -13.64 11.30 -14.07
N LEU A 20 -13.12 10.22 -14.64
CA LEU A 20 -12.83 8.98 -13.91
C LEU A 20 -11.77 9.19 -12.82
N ILE A 21 -10.72 9.97 -13.12
CA ILE A 21 -9.68 10.32 -12.16
C ILE A 21 -10.25 11.20 -11.05
N ALA A 22 -11.05 12.21 -11.37
CA ALA A 22 -11.69 13.08 -10.38
C ALA A 22 -12.62 12.29 -9.45
N LEU A 23 -13.42 11.36 -10.00
CA LEU A 23 -14.27 10.47 -9.21
C LEU A 23 -13.46 9.58 -8.26
N ALA A 24 -12.36 8.99 -8.73
CA ALA A 24 -11.50 8.16 -7.89
C ALA A 24 -10.81 8.96 -6.79
N VAL A 25 -10.23 10.12 -7.12
CA VAL A 25 -9.59 11.01 -6.15
C VAL A 25 -10.61 11.50 -5.12
N GLY A 26 -11.79 11.94 -5.56
CA GLY A 26 -12.88 12.35 -4.67
C GLY A 26 -13.36 11.22 -3.75
N ASN A 27 -13.48 9.99 -4.28
CA ASN A 27 -13.84 8.82 -3.48
C ASN A 27 -12.77 8.51 -2.41
N MET A 28 -11.49 8.48 -2.78
CA MET A 28 -10.40 8.21 -1.85
C MET A 28 -10.28 9.30 -0.78
N ALA A 29 -10.38 10.57 -1.17
CA ALA A 29 -10.32 11.71 -0.25
C ALA A 29 -11.53 11.73 0.70
N GLY A 30 -12.74 11.51 0.19
CA GLY A 30 -13.95 11.43 1.01
C GLY A 30 -13.87 10.30 2.04
N ARG A 31 -13.38 9.12 1.62
CA ARG A 31 -13.13 7.99 2.53
C ARG A 31 -12.09 8.33 3.59
N LEU A 32 -10.95 8.92 3.20
CA LEU A 32 -9.88 9.35 4.11
C LEU A 32 -10.40 10.30 5.21
N LEU A 33 -11.29 11.22 4.85
CA LEU A 33 -11.92 12.15 5.80
C LEU A 33 -12.91 11.46 6.74
N ALA A 34 -13.53 10.35 6.30
CA ALA A 34 -14.55 9.62 7.05
C ALA A 34 -14.07 8.30 7.70
N VAL A 35 -12.75 8.03 7.72
CA VAL A 35 -12.10 6.81 8.29
C VAL A 35 -12.51 6.43 9.73
N ASN A 36 -13.13 7.34 10.49
CA ASN A 36 -13.60 7.02 11.83
C ASN A 36 -14.77 6.04 11.79
N SER A 37 -14.71 5.01 12.65
CA SER A 37 -15.89 4.20 12.93
C SER A 37 -16.94 5.11 13.58
N VAL A 38 -18.09 5.26 12.93
CA VAL A 38 -19.22 6.04 13.47
C VAL A 38 -19.57 5.54 14.87
N ASN A 39 -19.65 4.22 15.05
CA ASN A 39 -19.95 3.59 16.33
C ASN A 39 -18.90 3.88 17.42
N LYS A 40 -17.59 3.87 17.09
CA LYS A 40 -16.55 4.24 18.06
C LYS A 40 -16.58 5.73 18.39
N THR A 41 -16.91 6.56 17.40
CA THR A 41 -17.07 8.01 17.59
C THR A 41 -18.24 8.29 18.53
N ASP A 42 -19.36 7.60 18.36
CA ASP A 42 -20.54 7.72 19.20
C ASP A 42 -20.27 7.19 20.61
N LEU A 43 -19.60 6.05 20.74
CA LEU A 43 -19.18 5.51 22.04
C LEU A 43 -18.22 6.46 22.75
N GLN A 44 -17.20 6.97 22.05
CA GLN A 44 -16.25 7.93 22.62
C GLN A 44 -16.97 9.20 23.09
N LYS A 45 -17.85 9.78 22.26
CA LYS A 45 -18.67 10.94 22.65
C LYS A 45 -19.56 10.64 23.86
N HIS A 46 -20.16 9.44 23.90
CA HIS A 46 -21.01 9.02 25.01
C HIS A 46 -20.21 8.91 26.32
N VAL A 47 -19.07 8.23 26.30
CA VAL A 47 -18.21 8.03 27.47
C VAL A 47 -17.63 9.37 27.94
N ILE A 48 -17.10 10.20 27.03
CA ILE A 48 -16.63 11.56 27.34
C ILE A 48 -17.76 12.38 27.96
N GLY A 49 -18.96 12.35 27.36
CA GLY A 49 -20.11 13.09 27.86
C GLY A 49 -20.55 12.65 29.26
N GLN A 50 -20.50 11.35 29.56
CA GLN A 50 -20.81 10.82 30.90
C GLN A 50 -19.78 11.26 31.94
N ASP A 51 -18.50 11.13 31.63
CA ASP A 51 -17.42 11.48 32.56
C ASP A 51 -17.32 12.98 32.78
N LEU A 52 -17.51 13.79 31.72
CA LEU A 52 -17.56 15.24 31.82
C LEU A 52 -18.74 15.70 32.69
N LYS A 53 -19.93 15.08 32.55
CA LYS A 53 -21.07 15.38 33.43
C LYS A 53 -20.76 15.09 34.90
N ARG A 54 -20.15 13.94 35.20
CA ARG A 54 -19.74 13.56 36.57
C ARG A 54 -18.70 14.53 37.13
N ALA A 55 -17.70 14.89 36.33
CA ALA A 55 -16.66 15.82 36.73
C ALA A 55 -17.20 17.23 36.97
N THR A 56 -18.10 17.70 36.09
CA THR A 56 -18.78 19.00 36.21
C THR A 56 -19.57 19.08 37.52
N ALA A 57 -20.33 18.04 37.87
CA ALA A 57 -21.07 17.98 39.13
C ALA A 57 -20.14 18.13 40.35
N LYS A 58 -19.04 17.38 40.39
CA LYS A 58 -18.03 17.47 41.46
C LYS A 58 -17.35 18.84 41.55
N LEU A 59 -17.14 19.53 40.42
CA LEU A 59 -16.57 20.87 40.41
C LEU A 59 -17.55 21.91 40.94
N LYS A 60 -18.86 21.78 40.65
CA LYS A 60 -19.90 22.68 41.17
C LYS A 60 -20.06 22.59 42.69
N GLU A 61 -19.87 21.41 43.26
CA GLU A 61 -19.91 21.18 44.71
C GLU A 61 -18.77 21.89 45.48
N ARG A 62 -17.71 22.32 44.79
CA ARG A 62 -16.53 22.95 45.41
C ARG A 62 -16.65 24.45 45.66
N GLY A 63 -17.78 25.08 45.30
CA GLY A 63 -18.02 26.50 45.55
C GLY A 63 -16.98 27.44 44.94
N LEU A 64 -16.42 27.06 43.78
CA LEU A 64 -15.40 27.83 43.06
C LEU A 64 -15.98 29.13 42.52
N SER A 65 -15.14 30.16 42.35
CA SER A 65 -15.51 31.34 41.56
C SER A 65 -15.80 30.95 40.10
N GLU A 66 -16.61 31.74 39.40
CA GLU A 66 -17.03 31.46 38.02
C GLU A 66 -15.82 31.29 37.08
N GLU A 67 -14.81 32.17 37.21
CA GLU A 67 -13.59 32.12 36.41
C GLU A 67 -12.73 30.88 36.72
N GLU A 68 -12.61 30.49 37.99
CA GLU A 68 -11.88 29.27 38.38
C GLU A 68 -12.61 27.98 38.01
N PHE A 69 -13.94 28.01 38.02
CA PHE A 69 -14.78 26.90 37.59
C PHE A 69 -14.58 26.64 36.10
N GLU A 70 -14.68 27.68 35.27
CA GLU A 70 -14.50 27.55 33.82
C GLU A 70 -13.08 27.08 33.45
N ARG A 71 -12.04 27.63 34.09
CA ARG A 71 -10.66 27.17 33.88
C ARG A 71 -10.49 25.68 34.23
N LYS A 72 -10.93 25.26 35.41
CA LYS A 72 -10.81 23.86 35.84
C LYS A 72 -11.69 22.93 35.01
N LEU A 73 -12.85 23.38 34.55
CA LEU A 73 -13.71 22.60 33.67
C LEU A 73 -13.04 22.38 32.31
N ALA A 74 -12.38 23.39 31.75
CA ALA A 74 -11.60 23.26 30.51
C ALA A 74 -10.45 22.25 30.66
N GLU A 75 -9.64 22.36 31.72
CA GLU A 75 -8.56 21.41 32.03
C GLU A 75 -9.07 19.97 32.19
N VAL A 76 -10.18 19.78 32.91
CA VAL A 76 -10.76 18.46 33.14
C VAL A 76 -11.38 17.91 31.86
N LYS A 77 -12.00 18.75 31.04
CA LYS A 77 -12.53 18.35 29.73
C LYS A 77 -11.41 17.85 28.82
N GLU A 78 -10.33 18.61 28.70
CA GLU A 78 -9.16 18.22 27.91
C GLU A 78 -8.57 16.89 28.40
N ARG A 79 -8.40 16.73 29.72
CA ARG A 79 -7.92 15.47 30.29
C ARG A 79 -8.85 14.29 29.97
N ILE A 80 -10.16 14.43 30.15
CA ILE A 80 -11.13 13.36 29.87
C ILE A 80 -11.14 13.03 28.38
N GLU A 81 -11.10 14.03 27.50
CA GLU A 81 -11.05 13.81 26.05
C GLU A 81 -9.81 13.00 25.65
N ASN A 82 -8.65 13.32 26.25
CA ASN A 82 -7.39 12.60 26.03
C ASN A 82 -7.42 11.17 26.59
N GLU A 83 -7.86 10.98 27.84
CA GLU A 83 -7.94 9.66 28.50
C GLU A 83 -8.97 8.73 27.84
N ARG A 84 -10.00 9.29 27.20
CA ARG A 84 -11.10 8.55 26.57
C ARG A 84 -10.99 8.51 25.06
N GLN A 85 -9.86 8.90 24.48
CA GLN A 85 -9.64 8.69 23.06
C GLN A 85 -9.59 7.18 22.75
N LEU A 86 -10.50 6.70 21.90
CA LEU A 86 -10.66 5.27 21.61
C LEU A 86 -10.10 4.86 20.24
N GLN A 87 -9.67 5.82 19.44
CA GLN A 87 -9.21 5.59 18.07
C GLN A 87 -8.23 6.67 17.58
N LEU A 88 -7.36 6.21 16.67
CA LEU A 88 -6.50 7.02 15.82
C LEU A 88 -6.89 6.75 14.36
N PRO A 89 -6.51 7.60 13.39
CA PRO A 89 -6.71 7.34 11.95
C PRO A 89 -5.78 6.23 11.40
N PHE A 90 -5.18 5.40 12.26
CA PHE A 90 -4.23 4.35 11.90
C PHE A 90 -4.87 2.98 12.17
N LEU A 91 -5.14 2.25 11.09
CA LEU A 91 -6.22 1.27 11.05
C LEU A 91 -5.77 -0.16 11.32
N SER A 92 -4.47 -0.41 11.48
CA SER A 92 -3.95 -1.70 11.91
C SER A 92 -2.62 -1.58 12.64
N ALA A 93 -2.13 -2.70 13.18
CA ALA A 93 -0.75 -2.75 13.62
C ALA A 93 0.24 -2.48 12.48
N ASN A 94 -0.09 -2.86 11.24
CA ASN A 94 0.82 -2.75 10.10
C ASN A 94 1.13 -1.31 9.71
N ASP A 95 0.11 -0.45 9.68
CA ASP A 95 0.32 0.98 9.41
C ASP A 95 0.84 1.70 10.67
N ARG A 96 0.33 1.40 11.87
CA ARG A 96 0.84 1.95 13.14
C ARG A 96 2.33 1.72 13.35
N SER A 97 2.87 0.58 12.91
CA SER A 97 4.31 0.31 12.98
C SER A 97 5.15 1.37 12.25
N ARG A 98 4.68 1.83 11.09
CA ARG A 98 5.35 2.88 10.32
C ARG A 98 5.16 4.25 10.97
N TRP A 99 3.94 4.54 11.43
CA TRP A 99 3.64 5.79 12.12
C TRP A 99 4.45 5.95 13.41
N LEU A 100 4.62 4.88 14.20
CA LEU A 100 5.46 4.86 15.40
C LEU A 100 6.91 5.21 15.07
N ALA A 101 7.50 4.60 14.03
CA ALA A 101 8.88 4.90 13.64
C ALA A 101 9.04 6.33 13.07
N ILE A 102 8.06 6.81 12.27
CA ILE A 102 8.03 8.21 11.80
C ILE A 102 7.97 9.17 13.00
N ARG A 103 7.12 8.86 13.99
CA ARG A 103 6.96 9.64 15.21
C ARG A 103 8.24 9.68 16.04
N ALA A 104 8.84 8.52 16.32
CA ALA A 104 10.10 8.42 17.05
C ALA A 104 11.22 9.23 16.36
N LEU A 105 11.33 9.10 15.04
CA LEU A 105 12.41 9.77 14.30
C LEU A 105 12.30 11.30 14.33
N VAL A 106 11.09 11.85 14.29
CA VAL A 106 10.87 13.30 14.30
C VAL A 106 10.78 13.89 15.71
N GLU A 107 10.10 13.21 16.63
CA GLU A 107 9.85 13.72 17.99
C GLU A 107 11.00 13.41 18.97
N GLN A 108 11.75 12.32 18.74
CA GLN A 108 12.80 11.85 19.65
C GLN A 108 14.18 11.73 18.98
N GLY A 109 14.26 11.82 17.64
CA GLY A 109 15.53 11.75 16.91
C GLY A 109 16.14 10.34 16.84
N THR A 110 15.33 9.30 17.06
CA THR A 110 15.76 7.89 17.07
C THR A 110 14.83 7.00 16.24
N TYR A 111 15.31 5.83 15.80
CA TYR A 111 14.47 4.79 15.20
C TYR A 111 13.84 3.86 16.24
N GLU A 112 14.28 3.96 17.49
CA GLU A 112 13.76 3.22 18.64
C GLU A 112 12.36 3.73 18.98
N ILE A 113 11.38 2.83 19.10
CA ILE A 113 9.97 3.19 19.31
C ILE A 113 9.54 3.07 20.78
N ASP A 114 10.45 2.73 21.69
CA ASP A 114 10.18 2.51 23.11
C ASP A 114 9.50 3.71 23.76
N GLY A 115 9.96 4.93 23.43
CA GLY A 115 9.45 6.17 24.02
C GLY A 115 8.10 6.65 23.46
N VAL A 116 7.55 5.99 22.44
CA VAL A 116 6.30 6.41 21.78
C VAL A 116 5.22 5.32 21.75
N ILE A 117 5.52 4.12 22.24
CA ILE A 117 4.56 3.01 22.33
C ILE A 117 3.72 3.11 23.62
N ASP A 118 2.44 2.72 23.52
CA ASP A 118 1.52 2.62 24.66
C ASP A 118 0.72 1.30 24.61
N ARG A 119 -0.12 1.05 25.61
CA ARG A 119 -0.94 -0.16 25.67
C ARG A 119 -2.23 -0.12 24.85
N THR A 120 -2.63 1.03 24.32
CA THR A 120 -4.00 1.32 23.85
C THR A 120 -4.07 1.83 22.41
N LEU A 121 -3.46 2.98 22.10
CA LEU A 121 -3.59 3.69 20.83
C LEU A 121 -2.33 3.57 19.96
N TRP A 122 -1.17 3.91 20.52
CA TRP A 122 0.13 3.85 19.87
C TRP A 122 0.79 2.49 20.10
N ASN A 123 0.19 1.42 19.57
CA ASN A 123 0.75 0.07 19.64
C ASN A 123 0.85 -0.60 18.27
N THR A 124 1.70 -1.62 18.19
CA THR A 124 1.79 -2.48 17.03
C THR A 124 2.25 -3.89 17.43
N ILE A 125 1.84 -4.90 16.68
CA ILE A 125 2.47 -6.23 16.70
C ILE A 125 3.62 -6.31 15.68
N ASP A 126 3.69 -5.38 14.72
CA ASP A 126 4.65 -5.38 13.62
C ASP A 126 5.97 -4.70 14.04
N MET A 127 6.58 -5.16 15.12
CA MET A 127 7.84 -4.64 15.66
C MET A 127 8.81 -5.77 16.02
N VAL A 128 10.08 -5.41 16.13
CA VAL A 128 11.21 -6.29 16.43
C VAL A 128 12.00 -5.73 17.60
N GLN A 129 12.79 -6.56 18.28
CA GLN A 129 13.70 -6.14 19.34
C GLN A 129 15.12 -6.58 19.03
N HIS A 130 16.08 -5.66 19.16
CA HIS A 130 17.51 -5.99 19.10
C HIS A 130 18.31 -4.94 19.89
N ARG A 131 19.61 -5.19 20.08
CA ARG A 131 20.49 -4.25 20.78
C ARG A 131 20.68 -2.96 19.96
N GLY A 132 20.53 -1.82 20.61
CA GLY A 132 20.85 -0.50 20.08
C GLY A 132 22.35 -0.22 20.12
N ARG A 133 22.72 1.01 19.75
CA ARG A 133 24.13 1.45 19.76
C ARG A 133 24.69 1.69 21.16
N ASP A 134 23.81 1.86 22.13
CA ASP A 134 24.12 1.95 23.56
C ASP A 134 24.32 0.58 24.21
N GLY A 135 24.04 -0.52 23.49
CA GLY A 135 24.16 -1.88 23.96
C GLY A 135 22.89 -2.43 24.63
N GLU A 136 21.87 -1.59 24.84
CA GLU A 136 20.60 -1.97 25.48
C GLU A 136 19.60 -2.51 24.45
N LEU A 137 18.60 -3.27 24.91
CA LEU A 137 17.55 -3.81 24.03
C LEU A 137 16.47 -2.76 23.76
N HIS A 138 16.21 -2.50 22.49
CA HIS A 138 15.22 -1.52 22.04
C HIS A 138 14.21 -2.12 21.07
N LEU A 139 13.02 -1.54 21.04
CA LEU A 139 11.98 -1.88 20.09
C LEU A 139 12.11 -1.05 18.81
N TYR A 140 11.89 -1.68 17.66
CA TYR A 140 11.93 -1.02 16.35
C TYR A 140 10.77 -1.46 15.47
N SER A 141 10.40 -0.63 14.49
CA SER A 141 9.49 -1.08 13.43
C SER A 141 10.08 -2.25 12.65
N SER A 142 9.26 -3.26 12.34
CA SER A 142 9.65 -4.36 11.46
C SER A 142 9.73 -3.98 9.97
N LYS A 143 9.39 -2.74 9.60
CA LYS A 143 9.28 -2.30 8.20
C LYS A 143 10.60 -1.70 7.72
N PRO A 144 10.95 -1.86 6.44
CA PRO A 144 12.15 -1.24 5.89
C PRO A 144 12.16 0.29 6.10
N PRO A 145 13.26 0.87 6.58
CA PRO A 145 13.28 2.25 7.07
C PRO A 145 13.33 3.33 5.98
N LEU A 146 13.62 2.99 4.72
CA LEU A 146 13.73 4.00 3.65
C LEU A 146 12.45 4.84 3.51
N LEU A 147 11.29 4.20 3.34
CA LEU A 147 10.02 4.91 3.21
C LEU A 147 9.67 5.68 4.48
N ILE A 148 9.91 5.08 5.65
CA ILE A 148 9.72 5.73 6.96
C ILE A 148 10.55 7.02 7.05
N THR A 149 11.81 6.98 6.64
CA THR A 149 12.75 8.11 6.71
C THR A 149 12.33 9.23 5.78
N LEU A 150 11.88 8.91 4.57
CA LEU A 150 11.36 9.91 3.62
C LEU A 150 10.11 10.61 4.20
N LEU A 151 9.20 9.84 4.78
CA LEU A 151 7.97 10.37 5.39
C LEU A 151 8.22 11.12 6.70
N ALA A 152 9.25 10.76 7.45
CA ALA A 152 9.72 11.54 8.59
C ALA A 152 10.20 12.93 8.16
N GLY A 153 10.82 13.06 6.98
CA GLY A 153 11.16 14.38 6.42
C GLY A 153 9.93 15.25 6.15
N GLU A 154 8.87 14.67 5.60
CA GLU A 154 7.58 15.35 5.41
C GLU A 154 6.95 15.74 6.75
N TYR A 155 6.87 14.80 7.70
CA TYR A 155 6.31 15.05 9.02
C TYR A 155 7.10 16.13 9.78
N TRP A 156 8.44 16.08 9.73
CA TRP A 156 9.31 17.09 10.32
C TRP A 156 9.01 18.49 9.77
N LEU A 157 8.83 18.63 8.45
CA LEU A 157 8.48 19.91 7.85
C LEU A 157 7.12 20.41 8.33
N ILE A 158 6.10 19.54 8.37
CA ILE A 158 4.78 19.89 8.90
C ILE A 158 4.91 20.38 10.35
N SER A 159 5.60 19.62 11.20
CA SER A 159 5.78 19.93 12.62
C SER A 159 6.53 21.25 12.82
N LYS A 160 7.57 21.54 12.04
CA LYS A 160 8.31 22.81 12.13
C LYS A 160 7.51 24.02 11.66
N LEU A 161 6.61 23.85 10.69
CA LEU A 161 5.81 24.95 10.16
C LEU A 161 4.55 25.24 10.98
N THR A 162 3.97 24.24 11.63
CA THR A 162 2.67 24.38 12.33
C THR A 162 2.76 24.23 13.84
N GLY A 163 3.84 23.64 14.37
CA GLY A 163 3.95 23.22 15.77
C GLY A 163 3.15 21.96 16.12
N MET A 164 2.40 21.39 15.16
CA MET A 164 1.60 20.18 15.38
C MET A 164 2.48 18.93 15.48
N THR A 165 2.02 17.95 16.25
CA THR A 165 2.69 16.65 16.38
C THR A 165 1.74 15.50 16.12
N LEU A 166 2.24 14.31 15.77
CA LEU A 166 1.42 13.11 15.65
C LEU A 166 0.78 12.75 16.99
N ALA A 167 1.40 13.13 18.10
CA ALA A 167 0.80 13.01 19.43
C ALA A 167 -0.44 13.91 19.61
N SER A 168 -0.34 15.19 19.24
CA SER A 168 -1.39 16.20 19.46
C SER A 168 -2.46 16.23 18.37
N ASP A 169 -2.06 16.09 17.10
CA ASP A 169 -2.89 16.28 15.91
C ASP A 169 -2.84 15.10 14.93
N PRO A 170 -3.01 13.84 15.39
CA PRO A 170 -2.80 12.64 14.57
C PRO A 170 -3.68 12.61 13.31
N TYR A 171 -4.89 13.16 13.42
CA TYR A 171 -5.86 13.22 12.32
C TYR A 171 -5.44 14.14 11.19
N PHE A 172 -5.03 15.37 11.53
CA PHE A 172 -4.66 16.35 10.53
C PHE A 172 -3.40 15.90 9.80
N ILE A 173 -2.34 15.57 10.55
CA ILE A 173 -1.06 15.14 10.00
C ILE A 173 -1.21 13.84 9.22
N GLY A 174 -1.84 12.82 9.82
CA GLY A 174 -2.01 11.53 9.17
C GLY A 174 -2.77 11.63 7.85
N ARG A 175 -3.85 12.42 7.79
CA ARG A 175 -4.61 12.62 6.55
C ARG A 175 -3.83 13.41 5.51
N LEU A 176 -3.16 14.49 5.92
CA LEU A 176 -2.34 15.29 5.01
C LEU A 176 -1.26 14.44 4.34
N MET A 177 -0.53 13.66 5.13
CA MET A 177 0.51 12.76 4.62
C MET A 177 -0.06 11.64 3.75
N LEU A 178 -1.25 11.11 4.04
CA LEU A 178 -1.89 10.11 3.17
C LEU A 178 -2.34 10.69 1.83
N VAL A 179 -2.70 11.98 1.78
CA VAL A 179 -2.95 12.66 0.50
C VAL A 179 -1.68 12.71 -0.34
N THR A 180 -0.56 13.09 0.24
CA THR A 180 0.72 13.29 -0.46
C THR A 180 1.39 11.98 -0.87
N ILE A 181 1.33 10.92 -0.05
CA ILE A 181 2.00 9.63 -0.35
C ILE A 181 1.11 8.62 -1.09
N ASN A 182 -0.22 8.70 -0.96
CA ASN A 182 -1.11 7.76 -1.63
C ASN A 182 -1.96 8.42 -2.73
N ILE A 183 -2.76 9.43 -2.39
CA ILE A 183 -3.80 9.93 -3.30
C ILE A 183 -3.20 10.66 -4.51
N LEU A 184 -2.26 11.60 -4.29
CA LEU A 184 -1.60 12.30 -5.39
C LEU A 184 -0.74 11.35 -6.26
N PRO A 185 0.03 10.40 -5.69
CA PRO A 185 0.75 9.40 -6.47
C PRO A 185 -0.17 8.46 -7.26
N LEU A 186 -1.32 8.05 -6.71
CA LEU A 186 -2.32 7.28 -7.46
C LEU A 186 -2.91 8.09 -8.62
N MET A 187 -3.19 9.39 -8.40
CA MET A 187 -3.62 10.28 -9.48
C MET A 187 -2.58 10.33 -10.61
N LEU A 188 -1.29 10.46 -10.28
CA LEU A 188 -0.20 10.37 -11.25
C LEU A 188 -0.21 9.02 -11.99
N MET A 189 -0.32 7.91 -11.25
CA MET A 189 -0.42 6.57 -11.84
C MET A 189 -1.58 6.50 -12.84
N TYR A 190 -2.77 7.02 -12.52
CA TYR A 190 -3.91 7.01 -13.45
C TYR A 190 -3.64 7.82 -14.72
N VAL A 191 -3.00 8.98 -14.62
CA VAL A 191 -2.59 9.77 -15.79
C VAL A 191 -1.60 8.98 -16.66
N LEU A 192 -0.63 8.30 -16.06
CA LEU A 192 0.35 7.49 -16.80
C LEU A 192 -0.30 6.25 -17.43
N ILE A 193 -1.24 5.59 -16.76
CA ILE A 193 -2.03 4.50 -17.35
C ILE A 193 -2.89 5.01 -18.51
N ALA A 194 -3.48 6.21 -18.42
CA ALA A 194 -4.20 6.81 -19.54
C ALA A 194 -3.29 7.06 -20.75
N ARG A 195 -2.06 7.55 -20.52
CA ARG A 195 -1.05 7.70 -21.58
C ARG A 195 -0.67 6.35 -22.22
N LEU A 196 -0.51 5.31 -21.40
CA LEU A 196 -0.19 3.96 -21.87
C LEU A 196 -1.36 3.34 -22.66
N ALA A 197 -2.60 3.52 -22.20
CA ALA A 197 -3.80 3.08 -22.90
C ALA A 197 -3.96 3.81 -24.24
N GLU A 198 -3.72 5.13 -24.29
CA GLU A 198 -3.72 5.88 -25.55
C GLU A 198 -2.66 5.38 -26.54
N ARG A 199 -1.48 5.00 -26.02
CA ARG A 199 -0.34 4.56 -26.84
C ARG A 199 -0.48 3.14 -27.39
N LEU A 200 -1.03 2.22 -26.60
CA LEU A 200 -1.03 0.79 -26.88
C LEU A 200 -2.41 0.24 -27.27
N GLY A 201 -3.50 0.92 -26.89
CA GLY A 201 -4.86 0.52 -27.19
C GLY A 201 -5.34 0.96 -28.56
N THR A 202 -6.20 0.16 -29.18
CA THR A 202 -6.69 0.39 -30.54
C THR A 202 -8.15 0.85 -30.60
N THR A 203 -8.93 0.70 -29.52
CA THR A 203 -10.33 1.10 -29.48
C THR A 203 -10.63 2.07 -28.34
N ASP A 204 -11.54 3.02 -28.57
CA ASP A 204 -11.95 3.99 -27.56
C ASP A 204 -12.57 3.29 -26.34
N TRP A 205 -13.43 2.31 -26.58
CA TRP A 205 -14.08 1.55 -25.51
C TRP A 205 -13.06 0.76 -24.68
N GLY A 206 -12.08 0.10 -25.31
CA GLY A 206 -11.06 -0.67 -24.61
C GLY A 206 -10.20 0.22 -23.70
N LYS A 207 -9.79 1.39 -24.20
CA LYS A 207 -9.02 2.35 -23.40
C LYS A 207 -9.82 2.92 -22.22
N LEU A 208 -11.10 3.25 -22.43
CA LEU A 208 -12.00 3.70 -21.37
C LEU A 208 -12.23 2.60 -20.32
N PHE A 209 -12.35 1.35 -20.76
CA PHE A 209 -12.51 0.20 -19.88
C PHE A 209 -11.27 -0.06 -19.01
N VAL A 210 -10.07 0.06 -19.59
CA VAL A 210 -8.79 -0.01 -18.84
C VAL A 210 -8.75 1.08 -17.78
N MET A 211 -9.12 2.31 -18.13
CA MET A 211 -9.15 3.42 -17.19
C MET A 211 -10.17 3.23 -16.07
N ALA A 212 -11.40 2.77 -16.39
CA ALA A 212 -12.41 2.45 -15.38
C ALA A 212 -11.93 1.32 -14.43
N SER A 213 -11.24 0.32 -14.98
CA SER A 213 -10.63 -0.75 -14.19
C SER A 213 -9.53 -0.21 -13.26
N ALA A 214 -8.66 0.68 -13.75
CA ALA A 214 -7.59 1.28 -12.96
C ALA A 214 -8.13 2.11 -11.79
N THR A 215 -9.14 2.96 -12.06
CA THR A 215 -9.66 3.95 -11.11
C THR A 215 -10.63 3.35 -10.08
N MET A 216 -11.30 2.24 -10.40
CA MET A 216 -12.33 1.67 -9.50
C MET A 216 -12.24 0.15 -9.30
N GLY A 217 -11.64 -0.58 -10.23
CA GLY A 217 -11.61 -2.05 -10.23
C GLY A 217 -10.42 -2.67 -9.52
N THR A 218 -9.42 -1.90 -9.07
CA THR A 218 -8.22 -2.43 -8.42
C THR A 218 -8.31 -2.35 -6.90
N LEU A 219 -7.76 -3.36 -6.22
CA LEU A 219 -7.60 -3.37 -4.75
C LEU A 219 -6.56 -2.36 -4.23
N LEU A 220 -5.97 -1.51 -5.08
CA LEU A 220 -5.16 -0.36 -4.64
C LEU A 220 -6.02 0.75 -4.03
N VAL A 221 -7.22 0.99 -4.57
CA VAL A 221 -8.13 2.05 -4.13
C VAL A 221 -8.42 2.00 -2.62
N PRO A 222 -8.77 0.85 -2.01
CA PRO A 222 -9.02 0.82 -0.57
C PRO A 222 -7.80 1.07 0.30
N PHE A 223 -6.59 0.93 -0.23
CA PHE A 223 -5.35 1.18 0.51
C PHE A 223 -4.97 2.66 0.55
N ALA A 224 -5.66 3.53 -0.21
CA ALA A 224 -5.35 4.95 -0.24
C ALA A 224 -5.49 5.64 1.13
N VAL A 225 -6.29 5.07 2.03
CA VAL A 225 -6.59 5.63 3.35
C VAL A 225 -5.70 5.10 4.48
N VAL A 226 -4.69 4.28 4.17
CA VAL A 226 -3.75 3.71 5.15
C VAL A 226 -2.31 3.84 4.69
N LEU A 227 -1.37 3.95 5.62
CA LEU A 227 0.04 4.02 5.27
C LEU A 227 0.55 2.63 4.88
N ASN A 228 0.90 2.46 3.61
CA ASN A 228 1.29 1.17 3.05
C ASN A 228 2.37 1.34 1.96
N ASN A 229 3.11 0.27 1.71
CA ASN A 229 4.15 0.21 0.68
C ASN A 229 3.60 -0.22 -0.70
N HIS A 230 2.41 -0.82 -0.76
CA HIS A 230 1.83 -1.39 -1.98
C HIS A 230 1.50 -0.31 -3.03
N ILE A 231 0.91 0.81 -2.62
CA ILE A 231 0.63 1.95 -3.51
C ILE A 231 1.94 2.55 -4.02
N VAL A 232 2.90 2.80 -3.13
CA VAL A 232 4.20 3.35 -3.49
C VAL A 232 4.90 2.46 -4.51
N ALA A 233 4.89 1.14 -4.32
CA ALA A 233 5.43 0.19 -5.28
C ALA A 233 4.66 0.20 -6.61
N ALA A 234 3.33 0.18 -6.60
CA ALA A 234 2.51 0.24 -7.83
C ALA A 234 2.76 1.52 -8.65
N VAL A 235 2.85 2.68 -8.00
CA VAL A 235 3.16 3.95 -8.66
C VAL A 235 4.57 3.91 -9.26
N SER A 236 5.55 3.39 -8.51
CA SER A 236 6.93 3.26 -8.96
C SER A 236 7.06 2.34 -10.18
N VAL A 237 6.33 1.22 -10.18
CA VAL A 237 6.20 0.30 -11.32
C VAL A 237 5.55 0.99 -12.51
N THR A 238 4.55 1.84 -12.29
CA THR A 238 3.90 2.61 -13.37
C THR A 238 4.86 3.61 -14.01
N VAL A 239 5.65 4.33 -13.20
CA VAL A 239 6.68 5.25 -13.70
C VAL A 239 7.74 4.50 -14.52
N ALA A 240 8.24 3.37 -13.99
CA ALA A 240 9.19 2.53 -14.70
C ALA A 240 8.60 1.97 -16.00
N LEU A 241 7.36 1.48 -15.98
CA LEU A 241 6.67 0.94 -17.16
C LEU A 241 6.44 2.03 -18.23
N TYR A 242 6.00 3.22 -17.82
CA TYR A 242 5.82 4.35 -18.73
C TYR A 242 7.14 4.73 -19.40
N ALA A 243 8.20 4.92 -18.63
CA ALA A 243 9.52 5.25 -19.16
C ALA A 243 10.10 4.11 -20.03
N PHE A 244 9.88 2.85 -19.64
CA PHE A 244 10.26 1.70 -20.45
C PHE A 244 9.53 1.70 -21.80
N VAL A 245 8.23 2.00 -21.85
CA VAL A 245 7.49 2.09 -23.12
C VAL A 245 8.04 3.21 -24.00
N ARG A 246 8.40 4.37 -23.43
CA ARG A 246 9.06 5.46 -24.17
C ARG A 246 10.38 5.01 -24.81
N ILE A 247 11.18 4.23 -24.10
CA ILE A 247 12.44 3.69 -24.64
C ILE A 247 12.17 2.61 -25.69
N TRP A 248 11.39 1.59 -25.31
CA TRP A 248 11.27 0.33 -26.04
C TRP A 248 10.37 0.42 -27.27
N PHE A 249 9.32 1.25 -27.22
CA PHE A 249 8.34 1.40 -28.31
C PHE A 249 8.55 2.69 -29.10
N ASP A 250 8.95 3.79 -28.45
CA ASP A 250 9.12 5.08 -29.12
C ASP A 250 10.58 5.37 -29.51
N GLY A 251 11.53 4.52 -29.11
CA GLY A 251 12.96 4.70 -29.42
C GLY A 251 13.59 5.91 -28.72
N ASP A 252 13.01 6.38 -27.61
CA ASP A 252 13.49 7.57 -26.91
C ASP A 252 14.62 7.21 -25.93
N HIS A 253 15.85 7.13 -26.44
CA HIS A 253 17.04 6.76 -25.69
C HIS A 253 17.62 7.89 -24.83
N ARG A 254 16.83 8.89 -24.43
CA ARG A 254 17.34 9.96 -23.55
C ARG A 254 17.63 9.38 -22.16
N PRO A 255 18.79 9.72 -21.54
CA PRO A 255 19.17 9.21 -20.21
C PRO A 255 18.12 9.39 -19.12
N ARG A 256 17.29 10.45 -19.21
CA ARG A 256 16.20 10.70 -18.26
C ARG A 256 15.20 9.54 -18.16
N TYR A 257 14.89 8.85 -19.27
CA TYR A 257 13.95 7.72 -19.21
C TYR A 257 14.62 6.50 -18.58
N TYR A 258 15.90 6.27 -18.85
CA TYR A 258 16.68 5.22 -18.19
C TYR A 258 16.76 5.48 -16.68
N ALA A 259 16.99 6.74 -16.27
CA ALA A 259 16.97 7.14 -14.87
C ALA A 259 15.59 6.92 -14.23
N LEU A 260 14.49 7.29 -14.90
CA LEU A 260 13.13 7.03 -14.41
C LEU A 260 12.84 5.53 -14.24
N VAL A 261 13.32 4.69 -15.16
CA VAL A 261 13.24 3.22 -15.00
C VAL A 261 14.07 2.76 -13.81
N GLY A 262 15.30 3.27 -13.66
CA GLY A 262 16.19 2.95 -12.55
C GLY A 262 15.57 3.29 -11.19
N VAL A 263 15.13 4.53 -11.00
CA VAL A 263 14.45 4.97 -9.76
C VAL A 263 13.17 4.17 -9.54
N GLY A 264 12.29 4.07 -10.55
CA GLY A 264 10.99 3.41 -10.37
C GLY A 264 11.11 1.93 -10.04
N ALA A 265 11.97 1.18 -10.74
CA ALA A 265 12.13 -0.25 -10.50
C ALA A 265 12.87 -0.55 -9.19
N SER A 266 13.91 0.23 -8.85
CA SER A 266 14.65 0.05 -7.59
C SER A 266 13.85 0.51 -6.37
N PHE A 267 13.07 1.57 -6.50
CA PHE A 267 12.19 2.02 -5.40
C PHE A 267 11.00 1.09 -5.21
N ALA A 268 10.48 0.48 -6.29
CA ALA A 268 9.55 -0.64 -6.17
C ALA A 268 10.18 -1.81 -5.39
N ALA A 269 11.41 -2.22 -5.73
CA ALA A 269 12.12 -3.30 -5.03
C ALA A 269 12.42 -2.98 -3.55
N ALA A 270 12.75 -1.73 -3.23
CA ALA A 270 12.97 -1.27 -1.85
C ALA A 270 11.69 -1.32 -1.00
N ASN A 271 10.52 -1.21 -1.63
CA ASN A 271 9.22 -1.26 -0.96
C ASN A 271 8.58 -2.65 -1.02
N GLU A 272 8.86 -3.44 -2.05
CA GLU A 272 8.34 -4.78 -2.31
C GLU A 272 9.48 -5.67 -2.81
N LEU A 273 10.05 -6.50 -1.93
CA LEU A 273 11.25 -7.29 -2.23
C LEU A 273 11.16 -8.07 -3.58
N PRO A 274 10.03 -8.73 -3.92
CA PRO A 274 9.95 -9.45 -5.20
C PRO A 274 9.99 -8.57 -6.46
N ALA A 275 9.78 -7.26 -6.34
CA ALA A 275 10.01 -6.33 -7.44
C ALA A 275 11.51 -6.20 -7.81
N LEU A 276 12.43 -6.81 -7.05
CA LEU A 276 13.81 -7.02 -7.49
C LEU A 276 13.89 -7.81 -8.81
N ALA A 277 12.95 -8.73 -9.06
CA ALA A 277 12.86 -9.44 -10.34
C ALA A 277 12.54 -8.48 -11.51
N LEU A 278 11.67 -7.49 -11.29
CA LEU A 278 11.38 -6.43 -12.26
C LEU A 278 12.64 -5.58 -12.52
N LEU A 279 13.34 -5.18 -11.46
CA LEU A 279 14.59 -4.41 -11.58
C LEU A 279 15.62 -5.18 -12.40
N GLY A 280 15.86 -6.46 -12.10
CA GLY A 280 16.79 -7.29 -12.85
C GLY A 280 16.41 -7.45 -14.31
N LEU A 281 15.13 -7.72 -14.60
CA LEU A 281 14.63 -7.85 -15.97
C LEU A 281 14.84 -6.55 -16.77
N LEU A 282 14.46 -5.40 -16.21
CA LEU A 282 14.61 -4.10 -16.85
C LEU A 282 16.08 -3.70 -16.98
N ALA A 283 16.93 -4.00 -16.00
CA ALA A 283 18.37 -3.76 -16.08
C ALA A 283 18.99 -4.46 -17.28
N VAL A 284 18.70 -5.76 -17.46
CA VAL A 284 19.20 -6.55 -18.59
C VAL A 284 18.62 -6.03 -19.90
N ALA A 285 17.31 -5.83 -19.99
CA ALA A 285 16.67 -5.35 -21.21
C ALA A 285 17.25 -4.00 -21.67
N LEU A 286 17.40 -3.04 -20.76
CA LEU A 286 17.92 -1.72 -21.07
C LEU A 286 19.42 -1.71 -21.34
N PHE A 287 20.21 -2.55 -20.68
CA PHE A 287 21.64 -2.68 -20.97
C PHE A 287 21.89 -3.18 -22.40
N LEU A 288 21.06 -4.11 -22.87
CA LEU A 288 21.10 -4.61 -24.24
C LEU A 288 20.54 -3.61 -25.26
N CYS A 289 19.78 -2.60 -24.81
CA CYS A 289 19.14 -1.59 -25.65
C CYS A 289 20.09 -0.42 -25.95
N ASP A 290 20.60 0.27 -24.92
CA ASP A 290 21.60 1.33 -25.04
C ASP A 290 22.47 1.42 -23.78
N ARG A 291 23.71 0.96 -23.90
CA ARG A 291 24.68 0.91 -22.79
C ARG A 291 25.03 2.29 -22.27
N ARG A 292 25.11 3.32 -23.14
CA ARG A 292 25.50 4.66 -22.70
C ARG A 292 24.45 5.22 -21.75
N SER A 293 23.19 5.21 -22.18
CA SER A 293 22.06 5.68 -21.36
C SER A 293 21.84 4.82 -20.12
N TRP A 294 22.18 3.53 -20.19
CA TRP A 294 22.20 2.66 -19.03
C TRP A 294 23.20 3.12 -17.97
N PHE A 295 24.46 3.38 -18.34
CA PHE A 295 25.50 3.81 -17.40
C PHE A 295 25.33 5.22 -16.87
N VAL A 296 24.78 6.15 -17.67
CA VAL A 296 24.63 7.56 -17.24
C VAL A 296 23.24 7.88 -16.65
N GLY A 297 22.25 7.02 -16.90
CA GLY A 297 20.87 7.21 -16.44
C GLY A 297 20.41 6.12 -15.47
N PHE A 298 20.30 4.88 -15.94
CA PHE A 298 19.71 3.78 -15.17
C PHE A 298 20.54 3.40 -13.93
N LEU A 299 21.84 3.15 -14.11
CA LEU A 299 22.72 2.68 -13.05
C LEU A 299 22.85 3.70 -11.91
N PRO A 300 23.20 4.98 -12.14
CA PRO A 300 23.38 5.94 -11.04
C PRO A 300 22.08 6.13 -10.27
N ALA A 301 20.94 6.19 -10.97
CA ALA A 301 19.65 6.37 -10.32
C ALA A 301 19.25 5.15 -9.46
N THR A 302 19.55 3.94 -9.94
CA THR A 302 19.38 2.69 -9.16
C THR A 302 20.29 2.66 -7.94
N VAL A 303 21.56 3.05 -8.10
CA VAL A 303 22.55 3.08 -7.01
C VAL A 303 22.14 4.06 -5.91
N VAL A 304 21.58 5.22 -6.25
CA VAL A 304 21.08 6.18 -5.26
C VAL A 304 19.99 5.56 -4.37
N VAL A 305 19.02 4.87 -4.97
CA VAL A 305 17.93 4.24 -4.21
C VAL A 305 18.46 3.07 -3.37
N ALA A 306 19.34 2.23 -3.94
CA ALA A 306 19.95 1.12 -3.22
C ALA A 306 20.80 1.62 -2.03
N ALA A 307 21.63 2.64 -2.25
CA ALA A 307 22.42 3.27 -1.20
C ALA A 307 21.54 3.85 -0.10
N ALA A 308 20.44 4.54 -0.46
CA ALA A 308 19.50 5.06 0.52
C ALA A 308 18.80 3.94 1.32
N PHE A 309 18.42 2.84 0.67
CA PHE A 309 17.84 1.68 1.33
C PHE A 309 18.79 1.10 2.38
N PHE A 310 20.04 0.80 2.00
CA PHE A 310 21.02 0.22 2.91
C PHE A 310 21.50 1.21 3.99
N ALA A 311 21.67 2.49 3.64
CA ALA A 311 22.07 3.53 4.59
C ALA A 311 21.01 3.77 5.66
N THR A 312 19.72 3.81 5.28
CA THR A 312 18.63 3.93 6.27
C THR A 312 18.50 2.67 7.12
N ASN A 313 18.75 1.48 6.55
CA ASN A 313 18.78 0.24 7.33
C ASN A 313 19.90 0.24 8.37
N TYR A 314 21.10 0.67 7.97
CA TYR A 314 22.24 0.82 8.88
C TYR A 314 22.01 1.90 9.93
N ALA A 315 21.36 3.00 9.55
CA ALA A 315 21.01 4.07 10.48
C ALA A 315 20.05 3.57 11.58
N ALA A 316 19.04 2.78 11.20
CA ALA A 316 18.05 2.25 12.13
C ALA A 316 18.55 1.08 12.98
N HIS A 317 19.28 0.13 12.37
CA HIS A 317 19.53 -1.18 12.97
C HIS A 317 21.02 -1.50 13.21
N GLY A 318 21.94 -0.64 12.77
CA GLY A 318 23.38 -0.91 12.86
C GLY A 318 23.88 -2.01 11.91
N CYS A 319 23.04 -2.51 11.01
CA CYS A 319 23.38 -3.54 10.02
C CYS A 319 22.72 -3.25 8.66
N LEU A 320 23.16 -3.95 7.61
CA LEU A 320 22.59 -3.81 6.26
C LEU A 320 21.43 -4.76 5.98
N THR A 321 21.23 -5.77 6.83
CA THR A 321 20.17 -6.76 6.71
C THR A 321 18.84 -6.21 7.22
N PRO A 322 17.77 -6.25 6.43
CA PRO A 322 16.48 -5.72 6.86
C PRO A 322 15.83 -6.62 7.92
N PRO A 323 14.98 -6.06 8.81
CA PRO A 323 14.41 -6.79 9.94
C PRO A 323 13.77 -8.14 9.60
N TYR A 324 13.04 -8.22 8.49
CA TYR A 324 12.35 -9.45 8.09
C TYR A 324 13.30 -10.62 7.75
N MET A 325 14.59 -10.37 7.52
CA MET A 325 15.59 -11.43 7.31
C MET A 325 16.12 -12.03 8.62
N HIS A 326 15.82 -11.40 9.76
CA HIS A 326 16.08 -11.93 11.11
C HIS A 326 14.93 -12.80 11.62
N LYS A 327 13.96 -13.11 10.76
CA LYS A 327 12.89 -14.06 11.05
C LYS A 327 13.44 -15.48 10.84
N SER A 328 13.50 -16.26 11.92
CA SER A 328 13.89 -17.67 11.90
C SER A 328 15.40 -17.90 11.73
N SER A 329 16.24 -17.21 12.50
CA SER A 329 17.63 -17.62 12.73
C SER A 329 17.71 -18.82 13.66
N ASP A 330 18.69 -19.70 13.42
CA ASP A 330 18.98 -20.84 14.29
C ASP A 330 19.53 -20.39 15.66
N ASP A 331 20.12 -19.19 15.71
CA ASP A 331 20.52 -18.52 16.94
C ASP A 331 19.35 -17.66 17.46
N PRO A 332 18.80 -17.95 18.66
CA PRO A 332 17.77 -17.13 19.29
C PRO A 332 18.16 -15.65 19.48
N GLU A 333 19.45 -15.33 19.66
CA GLU A 333 19.91 -13.95 19.82
C GLU A 333 19.84 -13.15 18.51
N GLU A 334 19.92 -13.83 17.36
CA GLU A 334 19.77 -13.21 16.05
C GLU A 334 18.29 -13.08 15.61
N ASN A 335 17.36 -13.70 16.35
CA ASN A 335 15.94 -13.71 16.00
C ASN A 335 15.20 -12.54 16.64
N TRP A 336 15.12 -11.43 15.91
CA TRP A 336 14.54 -10.20 16.45
C TRP A 336 13.02 -10.23 16.66
N TYR A 337 12.34 -11.33 16.33
CA TYR A 337 10.89 -11.49 16.51
C TYR A 337 10.52 -12.22 17.80
N VAL A 338 11.51 -12.82 18.47
CA VAL A 338 11.34 -13.62 19.69
C VAL A 338 11.88 -12.81 20.87
N TYR A 339 10.99 -12.06 21.53
CA TYR A 339 11.35 -11.26 22.72
C TYR A 339 10.17 -11.05 23.68
N THR A 340 10.51 -10.59 24.89
CA THR A 340 9.59 -9.97 25.85
C THR A 340 9.93 -8.49 26.00
N TYR A 341 8.92 -7.68 26.31
CA TYR A 341 9.09 -6.23 26.48
C TYR A 341 8.09 -5.71 27.51
N THR A 342 8.45 -4.62 28.19
CA THR A 342 7.59 -3.99 29.20
C THR A 342 7.04 -2.68 28.65
N VAL A 343 5.72 -2.50 28.71
CA VAL A 343 5.06 -1.22 28.37
C VAL A 343 4.17 -0.83 29.53
N GLU A 344 4.39 0.38 30.06
CA GLU A 344 3.64 0.92 31.21
C GLU A 344 3.65 -0.03 32.43
N GLY A 345 4.82 -0.64 32.71
CA GLY A 345 5.01 -1.57 33.84
C GLY A 345 4.37 -2.96 33.64
N VAL A 346 3.81 -3.26 32.45
CA VAL A 346 3.24 -4.55 32.13
C VAL A 346 4.14 -5.29 31.13
N GLU A 347 4.63 -6.45 31.54
CA GLU A 347 5.37 -7.35 30.68
C GLU A 347 4.46 -7.96 29.60
N ARG A 348 4.96 -8.02 28.37
CA ARG A 348 4.30 -8.60 27.22
C ARG A 348 5.26 -9.47 26.44
N VAL A 349 4.71 -10.52 25.84
CA VAL A 349 5.41 -11.40 24.92
C VAL A 349 5.14 -10.93 23.48
N SER A 350 6.15 -10.99 22.61
CA SER A 350 5.98 -10.72 21.18
C SER A 350 4.87 -11.59 20.57
N TYR A 351 3.97 -10.97 19.80
CA TYR A 351 2.90 -11.67 19.08
C TYR A 351 3.45 -12.77 18.15
N TRP A 352 4.64 -12.55 17.58
CA TRP A 352 5.24 -13.48 16.62
C TRP A 352 5.76 -14.77 17.24
N GLN A 353 5.90 -14.83 18.57
CA GLN A 353 6.14 -16.07 19.30
C GLN A 353 4.86 -16.91 19.42
N ASN A 354 3.71 -16.26 19.62
CA ASN A 354 2.41 -16.90 19.86
C ASN A 354 1.38 -16.45 18.82
N ARG A 355 1.65 -16.81 17.55
CA ARG A 355 0.82 -16.41 16.41
C ARG A 355 -0.58 -17.00 16.50
N ALA A 356 -1.55 -16.31 15.94
CA ALA A 356 -2.95 -16.74 15.98
C ALA A 356 -3.67 -16.43 14.65
N GLY A 357 -4.72 -17.19 14.37
CA GLY A 357 -5.56 -17.00 13.18
C GLY A 357 -4.76 -17.09 11.88
N ILE A 358 -5.00 -16.15 10.97
CA ILE A 358 -4.41 -16.14 9.62
C ILE A 358 -2.87 -16.19 9.60
N ASP A 359 -2.21 -15.71 10.66
CA ASP A 359 -0.75 -15.67 10.76
C ASP A 359 -0.12 -17.01 11.19
N LEU A 360 -0.92 -18.03 11.49
CA LEU A 360 -0.48 -19.43 11.52
C LEU A 360 -0.11 -19.93 10.11
N GLY A 361 -0.70 -19.31 9.10
CA GLY A 361 -0.57 -19.66 7.69
C GLY A 361 -1.34 -20.93 7.33
N GLU A 362 -1.75 -21.01 6.06
CA GLU A 362 -2.39 -22.20 5.51
C GLU A 362 -1.55 -23.46 5.78
N PRO A 363 -2.13 -24.64 6.10
CA PRO A 363 -1.37 -25.87 6.33
C PRO A 363 -0.73 -26.44 5.05
N THR A 364 -1.36 -26.24 3.89
CA THR A 364 -0.88 -26.81 2.62
C THR A 364 -0.64 -25.73 1.57
N LYS A 365 0.37 -25.94 0.71
CA LYS A 365 0.66 -25.03 -0.41
C LYS A 365 -0.50 -25.04 -1.42
N LEU A 366 -1.22 -26.15 -1.55
CA LEU A 366 -2.36 -26.27 -2.47
C LEU A 366 -3.56 -25.43 -2.01
N ALA A 367 -3.94 -25.52 -0.73
CA ALA A 367 -4.99 -24.67 -0.16
C ALA A 367 -4.63 -23.19 -0.30
N TYR A 368 -3.38 -22.85 0.02
CA TYR A 368 -2.86 -21.50 -0.16
C TYR A 368 -2.94 -21.03 -1.62
N ALA A 369 -2.49 -21.84 -2.58
CA ALA A 369 -2.56 -21.53 -4.01
C ALA A 369 -4.00 -21.31 -4.47
N TRP A 370 -4.93 -22.18 -4.06
CA TRP A 370 -6.35 -22.05 -4.38
C TRP A 370 -6.91 -20.71 -3.89
N HIS A 371 -6.67 -20.39 -2.61
CA HIS A 371 -7.19 -19.18 -2.00
C HIS A 371 -6.49 -17.88 -2.44
N VAL A 372 -5.24 -17.95 -2.89
CA VAL A 372 -4.50 -16.84 -3.53
C VAL A 372 -4.95 -16.58 -4.97
N LEU A 373 -5.40 -17.61 -5.70
CA LEU A 373 -5.80 -17.45 -7.11
C LEU A 373 -7.31 -17.20 -7.27
N VAL A 374 -8.15 -18.07 -6.72
CA VAL A 374 -9.60 -18.10 -6.99
C VAL A 374 -10.49 -18.23 -5.75
N GLY A 375 -9.91 -18.46 -4.56
CA GLY A 375 -10.66 -18.50 -3.31
C GLY A 375 -10.79 -17.14 -2.63
N HIS A 376 -10.91 -17.12 -1.30
CA HIS A 376 -11.33 -15.93 -0.56
C HIS A 376 -10.41 -14.71 -0.67
N HIS A 377 -9.07 -14.87 -0.79
CA HIS A 377 -8.12 -13.77 -1.02
C HIS A 377 -7.70 -13.65 -2.49
N GLY A 378 -8.44 -14.30 -3.40
CA GLY A 378 -7.96 -14.63 -4.72
C GLY A 378 -7.76 -13.44 -5.66
N ILE A 379 -6.67 -13.46 -6.44
CA ILE A 379 -6.38 -12.49 -7.50
C ILE A 379 -7.54 -12.41 -8.50
N PHE A 380 -8.06 -13.56 -8.95
CA PHE A 380 -9.11 -13.62 -9.98
C PHE A 380 -10.53 -13.58 -9.40
N SER A 381 -10.74 -14.06 -8.18
CA SER A 381 -12.07 -14.04 -7.56
C SER A 381 -12.45 -12.65 -7.03
N LEU A 382 -11.49 -11.93 -6.44
CA LEU A 382 -11.72 -10.58 -5.95
C LEU A 382 -11.56 -9.54 -7.06
N THR A 383 -10.68 -9.77 -8.03
CA THR A 383 -10.51 -8.84 -9.17
C THR A 383 -10.67 -9.57 -10.52
N PRO A 384 -11.89 -10.02 -10.89
CA PRO A 384 -12.13 -10.80 -12.11
C PRO A 384 -11.65 -10.15 -13.41
N VAL A 385 -11.48 -8.82 -13.48
CA VAL A 385 -10.89 -8.16 -14.66
C VAL A 385 -9.48 -8.68 -14.98
N TRP A 386 -8.73 -9.24 -14.02
CA TRP A 386 -7.43 -9.86 -14.28
C TRP A 386 -7.49 -11.10 -15.16
N LEU A 387 -8.65 -11.74 -15.32
CA LEU A 387 -8.85 -12.77 -16.35
C LEU A 387 -8.63 -12.20 -17.76
N LEU A 388 -9.02 -10.94 -17.97
CA LEU A 388 -8.79 -10.24 -19.24
C LEU A 388 -7.31 -9.88 -19.43
N SER A 389 -6.58 -9.61 -18.35
CA SER A 389 -5.12 -9.46 -18.42
C SER A 389 -4.45 -10.73 -18.89
N MET A 390 -4.86 -11.91 -18.37
CA MET A 390 -4.31 -13.19 -18.82
C MET A 390 -4.64 -13.47 -20.29
N ALA A 391 -5.89 -13.24 -20.70
CA ALA A 391 -6.28 -13.35 -22.10
C ALA A 391 -5.46 -12.38 -22.99
N GLY A 392 -5.25 -11.16 -22.53
CA GLY A 392 -4.50 -10.15 -23.27
C GLY A 392 -3.00 -10.46 -23.39
N LEU A 393 -2.37 -11.04 -22.36
CA LEU A 393 -1.02 -11.59 -22.46
C LEU A 393 -0.93 -12.65 -23.55
N VAL A 394 -1.88 -13.60 -23.59
CA VAL A 394 -1.92 -14.64 -24.63
C VAL A 394 -2.09 -14.04 -26.03
N MET A 395 -2.96 -13.04 -26.18
CA MET A 395 -3.18 -12.36 -27.46
C MET A 395 -1.91 -11.67 -27.96
N TRP A 396 -1.21 -10.92 -27.11
CA TRP A 396 0.04 -10.28 -27.49
C TRP A 396 1.17 -11.28 -27.73
N LEU A 397 1.27 -12.36 -26.96
CA LEU A 397 2.27 -13.41 -27.17
C LEU A 397 2.11 -14.14 -28.52
N ARG A 398 0.86 -14.32 -28.97
CA ARG A 398 0.52 -14.92 -30.27
C ARG A 398 0.52 -13.94 -31.43
N GLY A 399 0.52 -12.63 -31.16
CA GLY A 399 0.55 -11.60 -32.19
C GLY A 399 1.87 -11.55 -32.94
N GLU A 400 1.91 -10.78 -34.03
CA GLU A 400 3.11 -10.65 -34.87
C GLU A 400 4.07 -9.56 -34.38
N ASN A 401 3.56 -8.56 -33.63
CA ASN A 401 4.36 -7.44 -33.14
C ASN A 401 5.36 -7.89 -32.07
N ARG A 402 6.65 -7.89 -32.43
CA ARG A 402 7.76 -8.32 -31.57
C ARG A 402 7.85 -7.54 -30.26
N GLN A 403 7.67 -6.22 -30.26
CA GLN A 403 7.77 -5.39 -29.05
C GLN A 403 6.65 -5.72 -28.06
N LEU A 404 5.41 -5.88 -28.56
CA LEU A 404 4.27 -6.29 -27.73
C LEU A 404 4.45 -7.70 -27.16
N ARG A 405 4.96 -8.64 -27.96
CA ARG A 405 5.30 -10.00 -27.48
C ARG A 405 6.34 -9.98 -26.37
N GLN A 406 7.39 -9.16 -26.50
CA GLN A 406 8.45 -9.02 -25.49
C GLN A 406 7.90 -8.42 -24.19
N LEU A 407 7.08 -7.38 -24.28
CA LEU A 407 6.41 -6.79 -23.12
C LEU A 407 5.49 -7.81 -22.43
N ALA A 408 4.67 -8.53 -23.20
CA ALA A 408 3.78 -9.57 -22.67
C ALA A 408 4.57 -10.71 -22.01
N LEU A 409 5.67 -11.16 -22.64
CA LEU A 409 6.55 -12.18 -22.08
C LEU A 409 7.17 -11.71 -20.76
N GLY A 410 7.66 -10.46 -20.70
CA GLY A 410 8.21 -9.89 -19.47
C GLY A 410 7.18 -9.88 -18.34
N ILE A 411 5.96 -9.40 -18.60
CA ILE A 411 4.88 -9.37 -17.60
C ILE A 411 4.49 -10.79 -17.16
N ALA A 412 4.39 -11.74 -18.11
CA ALA A 412 4.04 -13.14 -17.81
C ALA A 412 5.10 -13.82 -16.96
N VAL A 413 6.39 -13.67 -17.33
CA VAL A 413 7.52 -14.23 -16.57
C VAL A 413 7.58 -13.64 -15.17
N LEU A 414 7.47 -12.31 -15.03
CA LEU A 414 7.46 -11.67 -13.72
C LEU A 414 6.30 -12.14 -12.83
N SER A 415 5.10 -12.23 -13.41
CA SER A 415 3.91 -12.72 -12.69
C SER A 415 4.13 -14.16 -12.21
N LEU A 416 4.66 -15.02 -13.08
CA LEU A 416 4.96 -16.42 -12.74
C LEU A 416 6.04 -16.52 -11.65
N VAL A 417 7.15 -15.80 -11.80
CA VAL A 417 8.25 -15.82 -10.83
C VAL A 417 7.77 -15.39 -9.44
N CYS A 418 6.99 -14.30 -9.35
CA CYS A 418 6.49 -13.83 -8.06
C CYS A 418 5.43 -14.76 -7.46
N LEU A 419 4.53 -15.32 -8.28
CA LEU A 419 3.58 -16.33 -7.81
C LEU A 419 4.27 -17.60 -7.31
N VAL A 420 5.29 -18.09 -8.03
CA VAL A 420 6.11 -19.23 -7.59
C VAL A 420 6.84 -18.91 -6.30
N PHE A 421 7.40 -17.70 -6.17
CA PHE A 421 8.03 -17.26 -4.93
C PHE A 421 7.05 -17.33 -3.74
N TYR A 422 5.89 -16.69 -3.84
CA TYR A 422 4.95 -16.62 -2.73
C TYR A 422 4.23 -17.95 -2.42
N ILE A 423 3.83 -18.70 -3.45
CA ILE A 423 3.05 -19.94 -3.27
C ILE A 423 3.97 -21.15 -3.06
N GLY A 424 5.06 -21.21 -3.82
CA GLY A 424 5.92 -22.40 -3.91
C GLY A 424 7.11 -22.38 -2.96
N LEU A 425 7.73 -21.21 -2.74
CA LEU A 425 9.02 -21.12 -2.03
C LEU A 425 8.90 -20.67 -0.58
N ARG A 426 7.80 -19.99 -0.18
CA ARG A 426 7.63 -19.54 1.20
C ARG A 426 7.30 -20.68 2.18
N PRO A 427 7.81 -20.61 3.42
CA PRO A 427 7.47 -21.56 4.48
C PRO A 427 6.01 -21.40 4.93
N GLN A 428 5.53 -22.35 5.73
CA GLN A 428 4.13 -22.36 6.20
C GLN A 428 3.70 -21.03 6.81
N GLU A 429 4.56 -20.50 7.65
CA GLU A 429 4.31 -19.33 8.46
C GLU A 429 4.13 -18.03 7.67
N ASP A 430 4.47 -18.05 6.38
CA ASP A 430 4.27 -16.96 5.44
C ASP A 430 3.16 -17.29 4.44
N ARG A 431 2.32 -18.29 4.70
CA ARG A 431 1.12 -18.58 3.90
C ARG A 431 -0.12 -17.89 4.48
N ASN A 432 0.04 -16.62 4.85
CA ASN A 432 -0.98 -15.80 5.55
C ASN A 432 -1.62 -14.73 4.65
N TYR A 433 -1.40 -14.77 3.34
CA TYR A 433 -1.95 -13.80 2.37
C TYR A 433 -1.51 -12.34 2.58
N GLY A 434 -0.51 -12.12 3.44
CA GLY A 434 -0.15 -10.80 3.95
C GLY A 434 -0.85 -10.43 5.26
N GLY A 435 -1.35 -11.37 6.04
CA GLY A 435 -2.06 -11.12 7.30
C GLY A 435 -3.53 -10.73 7.09
N MET A 436 -4.13 -10.05 8.06
CA MET A 436 -5.52 -9.60 7.97
C MET A 436 -5.67 -8.45 6.96
N THR A 437 -6.11 -8.76 5.73
CA THR A 437 -6.18 -7.81 4.61
C THR A 437 -7.25 -8.19 3.59
N SER A 438 -7.76 -7.19 2.85
CA SER A 438 -8.69 -7.41 1.74
C SER A 438 -7.95 -7.77 0.46
N GLY A 439 -7.68 -9.07 0.32
CA GLY A 439 -7.07 -9.68 -0.86
C GLY A 439 -5.57 -9.95 -0.73
N PHE A 440 -5.01 -10.65 -1.71
CA PHE A 440 -3.60 -11.04 -1.74
C PHE A 440 -2.67 -9.86 -2.04
N ARG A 441 -2.40 -9.05 -1.00
CA ARG A 441 -1.78 -7.72 -1.13
C ARG A 441 -0.36 -7.72 -1.69
N TRP A 442 0.36 -8.82 -1.54
CA TRP A 442 1.69 -9.02 -2.10
C TRP A 442 1.78 -8.87 -3.62
N MET A 443 0.66 -9.01 -4.33
CA MET A 443 0.60 -8.82 -5.78
C MET A 443 0.02 -7.48 -6.22
N PHE A 444 -0.32 -6.56 -5.30
CA PHE A 444 -0.97 -5.30 -5.69
C PHE A 444 -0.08 -4.39 -6.53
N TRP A 445 1.24 -4.46 -6.36
CA TRP A 445 2.18 -3.70 -7.18
C TRP A 445 2.21 -4.15 -8.66
N PHE A 446 1.63 -5.31 -9.00
CA PHE A 446 1.45 -5.75 -10.39
C PHE A 446 0.29 -5.08 -11.12
N ALA A 447 -0.63 -4.41 -10.41
CA ALA A 447 -1.81 -3.79 -11.01
C ALA A 447 -1.50 -2.98 -12.29
N PRO A 448 -0.51 -2.06 -12.36
CA PRO A 448 -0.20 -1.35 -13.59
C PRO A 448 0.25 -2.26 -14.75
N LEU A 449 1.01 -3.32 -14.47
CA LEU A 449 1.43 -4.30 -15.49
C LEU A 449 0.23 -5.06 -16.03
N TRP A 450 -0.67 -5.50 -15.15
CA TRP A 450 -1.88 -6.24 -15.53
C TRP A 450 -2.91 -5.34 -16.23
N LEU A 451 -3.00 -4.06 -15.89
CA LEU A 451 -3.83 -3.08 -16.60
C LEU A 451 -3.34 -2.88 -18.04
N VAL A 452 -2.02 -2.80 -18.26
CA VAL A 452 -1.46 -2.74 -19.62
C VAL A 452 -1.70 -4.04 -20.37
N ALA A 453 -1.47 -5.18 -19.73
CA ALA A 453 -1.73 -6.50 -20.33
C ALA A 453 -3.21 -6.73 -20.69
N LEU A 454 -4.14 -6.02 -20.05
CA LEU A 454 -5.58 -6.10 -20.30
C LEU A 454 -6.02 -5.45 -21.62
N ILE A 455 -5.24 -4.48 -22.13
CA ILE A 455 -5.56 -3.65 -23.30
C ILE A 455 -6.07 -4.46 -24.51
N PRO A 456 -5.35 -5.47 -25.05
CA PRO A 456 -5.77 -6.16 -26.26
C PRO A 456 -7.08 -6.94 -26.06
N ALA A 457 -7.30 -7.50 -24.87
CA ALA A 457 -8.57 -8.16 -24.56
C ALA A 457 -9.72 -7.15 -24.49
N ALA A 458 -9.52 -5.99 -23.87
CA ALA A 458 -10.52 -4.92 -23.84
C ALA A 458 -10.86 -4.41 -25.24
N ASP A 459 -9.86 -4.25 -26.11
CA ASP A 459 -10.06 -3.87 -27.51
C ASP A 459 -10.87 -4.92 -28.29
N TRP A 460 -10.62 -6.21 -28.06
CA TRP A 460 -11.40 -7.29 -28.67
C TRP A 460 -12.86 -7.34 -28.17
N LEU A 461 -13.08 -7.04 -26.89
CA LEU A 461 -14.41 -7.00 -26.28
C LEU A 461 -15.25 -5.84 -26.84
N ALA A 462 -14.62 -4.77 -27.31
CA ALA A 462 -15.29 -3.59 -27.88
C ALA A 462 -16.16 -3.90 -29.12
N ASN A 463 -15.93 -5.04 -29.79
CA ASN A 463 -16.57 -5.36 -31.07
C ASN A 463 -17.99 -5.95 -30.94
N SER A 464 -18.46 -6.31 -29.74
CA SER A 464 -19.80 -6.90 -29.57
C SER A 464 -20.46 -6.45 -28.27
N ARG A 465 -21.79 -6.26 -28.31
CA ARG A 465 -22.59 -5.90 -27.13
C ARG A 465 -22.51 -6.97 -26.03
N LEU A 466 -22.55 -8.25 -26.41
CA LEU A 466 -22.45 -9.36 -25.45
C LEU A 466 -21.07 -9.39 -24.78
N ARG A 467 -20.00 -9.15 -25.54
CA ARG A 467 -18.63 -9.07 -25.01
C ARG A 467 -18.45 -7.88 -24.07
N LYS A 468 -18.98 -6.71 -24.43
CA LYS A 468 -19.03 -5.55 -23.54
C LYS A 468 -19.77 -5.85 -22.25
N ALA A 469 -20.94 -6.49 -22.33
CA ALA A 469 -21.72 -6.88 -21.16
C ALA A 469 -20.91 -7.81 -20.24
N PHE A 470 -20.26 -8.84 -20.80
CA PHE A 470 -19.35 -9.72 -20.05
C PHE A 470 -18.23 -8.94 -19.34
N ALA A 471 -17.55 -8.04 -20.06
CA ALA A 471 -16.48 -7.22 -19.51
C ALA A 471 -16.97 -6.31 -18.36
N LEU A 472 -18.14 -5.69 -18.54
CA LEU A 472 -18.77 -4.84 -17.52
C LEU A 472 -19.17 -5.63 -16.28
N THR A 473 -19.61 -6.89 -16.44
CA THR A 473 -19.85 -7.79 -15.29
C THR A 473 -18.58 -8.06 -14.51
N LEU A 474 -17.46 -8.40 -15.18
CA LEU A 474 -16.17 -8.61 -14.51
C LEU A 474 -15.70 -7.34 -13.77
N LEU A 475 -15.87 -6.18 -14.40
CA LEU A 475 -15.56 -4.89 -13.78
C LEU A 475 -16.46 -4.64 -12.56
N ALA A 476 -17.76 -4.88 -12.65
CA ALA A 476 -18.69 -4.68 -11.54
C ALA A 476 -18.29 -5.51 -10.31
N PHE A 477 -17.98 -6.80 -10.47
CA PHE A 477 -17.49 -7.62 -9.36
C PHE A 477 -16.14 -7.16 -8.80
N SER A 478 -15.24 -6.69 -9.67
CA SER A 478 -13.96 -6.12 -9.24
C SER A 478 -14.17 -4.84 -8.41
N VAL A 479 -15.10 -3.98 -8.83
CA VAL A 479 -15.49 -2.75 -8.10
C VAL A 479 -16.16 -3.09 -6.77
N VAL A 480 -17.02 -4.12 -6.70
CA VAL A 480 -17.60 -4.60 -5.43
C VAL A 480 -16.49 -4.98 -4.46
N SER A 481 -15.51 -5.78 -4.90
CA SER A 481 -14.39 -6.17 -4.05
C SER A 481 -13.52 -5.00 -3.60
N ALA A 482 -13.23 -4.04 -4.49
CA ALA A 482 -12.44 -2.85 -4.16
C ALA A 482 -13.20 -1.88 -3.23
N SER A 483 -14.52 -1.86 -3.31
CA SER A 483 -15.38 -1.00 -2.49
C SER A 483 -15.71 -1.63 -1.14
N TYR A 484 -15.77 -2.95 -1.03
CA TYR A 484 -16.17 -3.67 0.18
C TYR A 484 -15.40 -3.24 1.45
N PRO A 485 -14.06 -3.17 1.45
CA PRO A 485 -13.31 -2.63 2.59
C PRO A 485 -13.30 -1.10 2.57
N THR A 486 -14.50 -0.49 2.56
CA THR A 486 -14.67 0.96 2.39
C THR A 486 -13.89 1.76 3.42
N TRP A 487 -13.92 1.33 4.68
CA TRP A 487 -13.32 2.09 5.78
C TRP A 487 -11.95 1.59 6.20
N ASN A 488 -11.71 0.28 6.08
CA ASN A 488 -10.47 -0.32 6.52
C ASN A 488 -10.06 -1.45 5.56
N PRO A 489 -8.95 -1.32 4.82
CA PRO A 489 -8.42 -2.40 3.98
C PRO A 489 -7.83 -3.57 4.79
N TRP A 490 -7.56 -3.38 6.08
CA TRP A 490 -7.04 -4.39 7.00
C TRP A 490 -8.14 -5.27 7.59
N THR A 491 -9.03 -5.75 6.72
CA THR A 491 -10.13 -6.66 7.06
C THR A 491 -10.20 -7.77 6.03
N HIS A 492 -10.73 -8.94 6.40
CA HIS A 492 -11.00 -10.00 5.44
C HIS A 492 -11.90 -9.52 4.29
N PRO A 493 -11.68 -10.00 3.05
CA PRO A 493 -12.50 -9.67 1.91
C PRO A 493 -13.90 -10.28 2.03
N TRP A 494 -14.87 -9.76 1.27
CA TRP A 494 -16.26 -10.22 1.32
C TRP A 494 -16.41 -11.72 1.06
N LEU A 495 -15.57 -12.29 0.18
CA LEU A 495 -15.63 -13.70 -0.17
C LEU A 495 -15.19 -14.60 0.99
N TYR A 496 -14.27 -14.12 1.85
CA TYR A 496 -13.92 -14.82 3.10
C TYR A 496 -15.12 -14.87 4.04
N ARG A 497 -15.79 -13.73 4.25
CA ARG A 497 -17.01 -13.65 5.07
C ARG A 497 -18.15 -14.50 4.50
N TRP A 498 -18.28 -14.52 3.19
CA TRP A 498 -19.22 -15.41 2.51
C TRP A 498 -18.94 -16.89 2.81
N PHE A 499 -17.67 -17.31 2.76
CA PHE A 499 -17.30 -18.69 3.12
C PHE A 499 -17.64 -19.01 4.58
N GLU A 500 -17.36 -18.08 5.51
CA GLU A 500 -17.77 -18.24 6.93
C GLU A 500 -19.29 -18.41 7.05
N TYR A 501 -20.09 -17.61 6.35
CA TYR A 501 -21.55 -17.76 6.34
C TYR A 501 -22.02 -19.09 5.73
N CYS A 502 -21.25 -19.67 4.80
CA CYS A 502 -21.50 -21.00 4.27
C CYS A 502 -21.01 -22.15 5.18
N GLY A 503 -20.50 -21.85 6.37
CA GLY A 503 -20.05 -22.85 7.36
C GLY A 503 -18.58 -23.23 7.27
N TRP A 504 -17.76 -22.52 6.48
CA TRP A 504 -16.31 -22.68 6.54
C TRP A 504 -15.76 -22.05 7.83
N VAL A 505 -14.95 -22.77 8.58
CA VAL A 505 -14.55 -22.40 9.95
C VAL A 505 -13.45 -21.32 9.97
N GLY A 506 -12.81 -21.02 8.83
CA GLY A 506 -11.74 -20.02 8.75
C GLY A 506 -10.50 -20.40 9.56
N PHE A 507 -9.75 -19.38 10.02
CA PHE A 507 -8.53 -19.50 10.83
C PHE A 507 -8.73 -19.16 12.30
#